data_AF-A0A354CL30-F1
#
_entry.id   AF-A0A354CL30-F1
#
_cell.length_a   1.000
_cell.length_b   1.000
_cell.length_c   1.000
_cell.angle_alpha   90.00
_cell.angle_beta   90.00
_cell.angle_gamma   90.00
#
_symmetry.space_group_name_H-M   'P 1'
#
loop_
_entity.id
_entity.type
_entity.pdbx_description
1 polymer ?
#
loop_
_entity_poly.entity_id
_entity_poly.type
_entity_poly.pdbx_seq_one_letter_code
_entity_poly.pdbx_strand_id
1 'polypeptide(L)' 'DVAAEAKSRGVTRATVSMERAAALHRPVIFAIGNAPTALISLHEMMQEGVFTPAFIIGVPVGFVNVEAAKEL' A
#
# COMPACT_ATOMS: atom_id res chain seq x y z
N ASP A 1 -0.34 17.36 -1.20
CA ASP A 1 0.33 16.95 0.05
C ASP A 1 1.01 15.58 -0.07
N VAL A 2 0.30 14.50 -0.43
CA VAL A 2 0.85 13.12 -0.57
C VAL A 2 2.10 13.08 -1.46
N ALA A 3 2.08 13.77 -2.61
CA ALA A 3 3.22 13.80 -3.52
C ALA A 3 4.45 14.53 -2.94
N ALA A 4 4.24 15.58 -2.16
CA ALA A 4 5.32 16.34 -1.54
C ALA A 4 5.96 15.51 -0.41
N GLU A 5 5.14 14.86 0.41
CA GLU A 5 5.57 13.97 1.49
C GLU A 5 6.33 12.74 0.97
N ALA A 6 5.79 12.09 -0.07
CA ALA A 6 6.45 10.96 -0.72
C ALA A 6 7.84 11.37 -1.25
N LYS A 7 7.93 12.55 -1.87
CA LYS A 7 9.19 13.10 -2.37
C LYS A 7 10.17 13.41 -1.24
N SER A 8 9.73 14.01 -0.13
CA SER A 8 10.62 14.33 1.00
C SER A 8 11.15 13.08 1.71
N ARG A 9 10.36 11.99 1.71
CA ARG A 9 10.72 10.70 2.33
C ARG A 9 11.42 9.73 1.38
N GLY A 10 11.48 10.01 0.08
CA GLY A 10 12.07 9.11 -0.91
C GLY A 10 11.27 7.83 -1.16
N VAL A 11 9.97 7.83 -0.87
CA VAL A 11 9.07 6.69 -1.03
C VAL A 11 8.07 6.94 -2.16
N THR A 12 7.30 5.91 -2.55
CA THR A 12 6.25 6.10 -3.56
C THR A 12 5.04 6.83 -2.98
N ARG A 13 4.31 7.54 -3.84
CA ARG A 13 3.00 8.12 -3.47
C ARG A 13 2.02 7.07 -2.94
N ALA A 14 2.15 5.83 -3.43
CA ALA A 14 1.30 4.72 -3.02
C ALA A 14 1.52 4.36 -1.54
N THR A 15 2.79 4.25 -1.11
CA THR A 15 3.18 4.00 0.30
C THR A 15 2.53 5.02 1.25
N VAL A 16 2.70 6.32 0.99
CA VAL A 16 2.09 7.39 1.81
C VAL A 16 0.56 7.31 1.81
N SER A 17 -0.04 6.90 0.69
CA SER A 17 -1.50 6.74 0.59
C SER A 17 -2.01 5.59 1.46
N MET A 18 -1.25 4.50 1.58
CA MET A 18 -1.61 3.36 2.43
C MET A 18 -1.58 3.75 3.91
N GLU A 19 -0.54 4.45 4.36
CA GLU A 19 -0.40 4.93 5.74
C GLU A 19 -1.54 5.89 6.13
N ARG A 20 -1.90 6.80 5.24
CA ARG A 20 -3.02 7.73 5.47
C ARG A 20 -4.37 7.01 5.53
N ALA A 21 -4.56 5.98 4.72
CA ALA A 21 -5.76 5.16 4.78
C ALA A 21 -5.83 4.34 6.08
N ALA A 22 -4.69 3.83 6.56
CA ALA A 22 -4.60 3.15 7.85
C ALA A 22 -4.99 4.06 9.03
N ALA A 23 -4.69 5.37 8.93
CA ALA A 23 -5.05 6.37 9.94
C ALA A 23 -6.55 6.77 9.95
N LEU A 24 -7.40 6.20 9.10
CA LEU A 24 -8.85 6.54 9.07
C LEU A 24 -9.66 5.95 10.22
N HIS A 25 -9.05 5.11 11.08
CA HIS A 25 -9.67 4.49 12.27
C HIS A 25 -11.04 3.84 12.02
N ARG A 26 -11.20 3.24 10.84
CA ARG A 26 -12.41 2.53 10.41
C ARG A 26 -12.02 1.34 9.54
N PRO A 27 -12.89 0.34 9.33
CA PRO A 27 -12.63 -0.71 8.35
C PRO A 27 -12.36 -0.11 6.96
N VAL A 28 -11.23 -0.49 6.34
CA VAL A 28 -10.85 -0.02 5.00
C VAL A 28 -10.64 -1.22 4.09
N ILE A 29 -11.27 -1.16 2.91
CA ILE A 29 -11.02 -2.09 1.81
C ILE A 29 -10.10 -1.41 0.81
N PHE A 30 -9.04 -2.10 0.39
CA PHE A 30 -8.09 -1.60 -0.60
C PHE A 30 -8.33 -2.26 -1.96
N ALA A 31 -8.42 -1.46 -3.01
CA ALA A 31 -8.43 -1.95 -4.39
C ALA A 31 -7.19 -1.41 -5.12
N ILE A 32 -6.22 -2.30 -5.36
CA ILE A 32 -4.90 -1.95 -5.89
C ILE A 32 -4.75 -2.57 -7.27
N GLY A 33 -4.99 -1.76 -8.30
CA GLY A 33 -4.92 -2.19 -9.71
C GLY A 33 -3.63 -1.83 -10.45
N ASN A 34 -2.73 -1.05 -9.83
CA ASN A 34 -1.53 -0.58 -10.52
C ASN A 34 -0.27 -0.75 -9.67
N ALA A 35 -0.19 -0.05 -8.54
CA ALA A 35 1.07 0.10 -7.81
C ALA A 35 1.43 -1.13 -6.95
N PRO A 36 2.46 -1.93 -7.30
CA PRO A 36 2.87 -3.06 -6.47
C PRO A 36 3.40 -2.61 -5.11
N THR A 37 4.00 -1.41 -5.04
CA THR A 37 4.48 -0.82 -3.77
C THR A 37 3.36 -0.53 -2.77
N ALA A 38 2.10 -0.44 -3.21
CA ALA A 38 0.97 -0.36 -2.29
C ALA A 38 0.77 -1.69 -1.55
N LEU A 39 0.85 -2.83 -2.26
CA LEU A 39 0.72 -4.15 -1.64
C LEU A 39 1.88 -4.44 -0.70
N ILE A 40 3.11 -4.11 -1.11
CA ILE A 40 4.30 -4.24 -0.27
C ILE A 40 4.12 -3.44 1.03
N SER A 41 3.74 -2.16 0.93
CA SER A 41 3.52 -1.30 2.09
C SER A 41 2.40 -1.78 3.02
N LEU A 42 1.30 -2.32 2.46
CA LEU A 42 0.24 -2.92 3.27
C LEU A 42 0.73 -4.18 4.00
N HIS A 43 1.47 -5.04 3.31
CA HIS A 43 2.03 -6.26 3.89
C HIS A 43 3.01 -5.93 5.04
N GLU A 44 3.90 -4.95 4.85
CA GLU A 44 4.81 -4.48 5.90
C GLU A 44 4.04 -4.00 7.15
N MET A 45 3.04 -3.13 6.99
CA MET A 45 2.21 -2.67 8.11
C MET A 45 1.43 -3.80 8.80
N MET A 46 1.04 -4.84 8.05
CA MET A 46 0.39 -6.03 8.60
C MET A 46 1.37 -6.89 9.42
N GLN A 47 2.60 -7.08 8.93
CA GLN A 47 3.65 -7.81 9.66
C GLN A 47 4.07 -7.08 10.95
N GLU A 48 4.13 -5.75 10.91
CA GLU A 48 4.44 -4.92 12.07
C GLU A 48 3.27 -4.81 13.07
N GLY A 49 2.08 -5.30 12.71
CA GLY A 49 0.87 -5.19 13.54
C GLY A 49 0.31 -3.77 13.65
N VAL A 50 0.76 -2.85 12.80
CA VAL A 50 0.35 -1.43 12.81
C VAL A 50 -1.05 -1.27 12.22
N PHE A 51 -1.38 -2.07 11.20
CA PHE A 51 -2.68 -1.98 10.53
C PHE A 51 -3.08 -3.30 9.86
N THR A 52 -4.37 -3.64 9.96
CA THR A 52 -4.95 -4.78 9.24
C THR A 52 -6.12 -4.30 8.38
N PRO A 53 -6.00 -4.36 7.04
CA PRO A 53 -7.10 -4.06 6.13
C PRO A 53 -8.31 -4.96 6.38
N ALA A 54 -9.51 -4.44 6.13
CA ALA A 54 -10.72 -5.26 6.17
C ALA A 54 -10.77 -6.27 5.01
N PHE A 55 -10.26 -5.85 3.85
CA PHE A 55 -10.11 -6.70 2.66
C PHE A 55 -9.15 -6.03 1.66
N ILE A 56 -8.50 -6.83 0.80
CA ILE A 56 -7.60 -6.35 -0.25
C ILE A 56 -7.95 -7.01 -1.58
N ILE A 57 -8.12 -6.21 -2.62
CA ILE A 57 -8.14 -6.64 -4.02
C ILE A 57 -6.78 -6.24 -4.62
N GLY A 58 -5.86 -7.20 -4.72
CA GLY A 58 -4.51 -7.01 -5.24
C GLY A 58 -4.38 -7.48 -6.69
N VAL A 59 -4.59 -6.56 -7.64
CA VAL A 59 -4.45 -6.85 -9.08
C VAL A 59 -3.50 -5.86 -9.78
N PRO A 60 -2.30 -5.57 -9.24
CA PRO A 60 -1.36 -4.66 -9.90
C PRO A 60 -0.89 -5.22 -11.24
N VAL A 61 -0.57 -4.31 -12.15
CA VAL A 61 -0.08 -4.60 -13.51
C VAL A 61 1.29 -3.97 -13.71
N GLY A 62 2.06 -4.50 -14.66
CA GLY A 62 3.40 -4.02 -14.99
C GLY A 62 4.43 -5.14 -15.00
N PHE A 63 5.71 -4.76 -15.01
CA PHE A 63 6.82 -5.70 -15.22
C PHE A 63 7.81 -5.76 -14.05
N VAL A 64 7.68 -4.87 -13.06
CA VAL A 64 8.60 -4.76 -11.93
C VAL A 64 7.82 -5.04 -10.64
N ASN A 65 8.28 -6.02 -9.86
CA ASN A 65 7.72 -6.41 -8.55
C ASN A 65 6.23 -6.79 -8.56
N VAL A 66 5.62 -7.11 -9.71
CA VAL A 66 4.18 -7.40 -9.80
C VAL A 66 3.82 -8.78 -9.24
N GLU A 67 4.51 -9.83 -9.67
CA GLU A 67 4.23 -11.20 -9.22
C GLU A 67 4.55 -11.36 -7.74
N ALA A 68 5.77 -10.98 -7.34
CA ALA A 68 6.20 -11.01 -5.95
C ALA A 68 5.22 -10.28 -5.02
N ALA A 69 4.70 -9.11 -5.42
CA ALA A 69 3.75 -8.36 -4.60
C ALA A 69 2.37 -9.00 -4.47
N LYS A 70 1.96 -9.86 -5.41
CA LYS A 70 0.68 -10.60 -5.34
C LYS A 70 0.78 -11.86 -4.48
N GLU A 71 1.99 -12.38 -4.27
CA GLU A 71 2.25 -13.63 -3.54
C GLU A 71 2.66 -13.42 -2.07
N LEU A 72 2.68 -12.16 -1.60
CA LEU A 72 2.90 -11.78 -0.19
C LEU A 72 1.72 -12.18 0.71
#